data_AF-A0A9W7A8R9-F1
#
_entry.id   AF-A0A9W7A8R9-F1
#
_cell.length_a   1.000
_cell.length_b   1.000
_cell.length_c   1.000
_cell.angle_alpha   90.00
_cell.angle_beta   90.00
_cell.angle_gamma   90.00
#
_symmetry.space_group_name_H-M   'P 1'
#
loop_
_entity.id
_entity.type
_entity.pdbx_description
1 polymer ?
#
loop_
_entity_poly.entity_id
_entity_poly.type
_entity_poly.pdbx_seq_one_letter_code
_entity_poly.pdbx_strand_id
1 'polypeptide(L)'
;MPGVSMDKQERGSHRWFLVKICFMLLLCLGDLGLNSSVEFDDFTKGDTSTNAKNILVLVFGLQLVLQISTFLTLFLMMGDTYLFRVGLLGVLAKQFTGVLLLHPFYIGYTMALGGYRVAELHKEGFEMNQLWELPYFVPLSVCHKIVAAIYYVANLRSTIKLGSPLYYNKDAWVEIFYDANRDTSRVEQSESLLRRRRVK
;
A
#
# COMPACT_ATOMS: atom_id res chain seq x y z
N MET A 1 -37.04 -11.27 -15.71
CA MET A 1 -35.83 -11.43 -14.87
C MET A 1 -36.10 -10.71 -13.55
N PRO A 2 -36.42 -11.43 -12.46
CA PRO A 2 -36.74 -10.79 -11.19
C PRO A 2 -35.48 -10.17 -10.59
N GLY A 3 -35.52 -8.86 -10.40
CA GLY A 3 -34.47 -8.11 -9.72
C GLY A 3 -34.35 -8.59 -8.29
N VAL A 4 -33.21 -9.17 -7.97
CA VAL A 4 -32.82 -9.51 -6.61
C VAL A 4 -32.74 -8.20 -5.83
N SER A 5 -33.72 -7.94 -4.98
CA SER A 5 -33.70 -6.80 -4.08
C SER A 5 -32.57 -7.00 -3.08
N MET A 6 -31.41 -6.35 -3.31
CA MET A 6 -30.35 -6.28 -2.30
C MET A 6 -30.93 -5.79 -0.98
N ASP A 7 -30.78 -6.60 0.05
CA ASP A 7 -31.25 -6.30 1.39
C ASP A 7 -30.60 -5.00 1.89
N LYS A 8 -31.32 -4.20 2.68
CA LYS A 8 -30.85 -2.87 3.13
C LYS A 8 -29.51 -2.96 3.87
N GLN A 9 -29.26 -4.08 4.54
CA GLN A 9 -28.04 -4.35 5.29
C GLN A 9 -26.81 -4.56 4.40
N GLU A 10 -26.95 -5.26 3.27
CA GLU A 10 -25.86 -5.43 2.29
C GLU A 10 -25.50 -4.10 1.61
N ARG A 11 -26.51 -3.28 1.31
CA ARG A 11 -26.32 -1.95 0.73
C ARG A 11 -25.52 -1.02 1.63
N GLY A 12 -25.76 -1.08 2.95
CA GLY A 12 -25.02 -0.29 3.94
C GLY A 12 -23.54 -0.69 4.01
N SER A 13 -23.27 -1.99 4.06
CA SER A 13 -21.90 -2.53 4.09
C SER A 13 -21.09 -2.15 2.84
N HIS A 14 -21.70 -2.27 1.66
CA HIS A 14 -21.05 -1.92 0.39
C HIS A 14 -20.71 -0.42 0.31
N ARG A 15 -21.62 0.48 0.74
CA ARG A 15 -21.36 1.92 0.78
C ARG A 15 -20.20 2.28 1.71
N TRP A 16 -20.13 1.64 2.88
CA TRP A 16 -19.05 1.86 3.84
C TRP A 16 -17.69 1.42 3.27
N PHE A 17 -17.67 0.28 2.59
CA PHE A 17 -16.47 -0.20 1.91
C PHE A 17 -16.01 0.75 0.80
N LEU A 18 -16.94 1.28 -0.01
CA LEU A 18 -16.62 2.28 -1.03
C LEU A 18 -16.02 3.56 -0.44
N VAL A 19 -16.53 4.04 0.70
CA VAL A 19 -15.96 5.21 1.39
C VAL A 19 -14.50 4.95 1.77
N LYS A 20 -14.16 3.76 2.28
CA LYS A 20 -12.78 3.38 2.62
C LYS A 20 -11.88 3.36 1.39
N ILE A 21 -12.35 2.82 0.25
CA ILE A 21 -11.61 2.87 -1.02
C ILE A 21 -11.37 4.33 -1.43
N CYS A 22 -12.41 5.16 -1.46
CA CYS A 22 -12.28 6.56 -1.86
C CYS A 22 -11.29 7.30 -0.97
N PHE A 23 -11.35 7.07 0.35
CA PHE A 23 -10.41 7.65 1.29
C PHE A 23 -8.96 7.21 1.02
N MET A 24 -8.74 5.91 0.81
CA MET A 24 -7.42 5.37 0.45
C MET A 24 -6.88 5.97 -0.86
N LEU A 25 -7.74 6.11 -1.87
CA LEU A 25 -7.39 6.73 -3.15
C LEU A 25 -6.99 8.20 -2.97
N LEU A 26 -7.73 8.96 -2.16
CA LEU A 26 -7.41 10.36 -1.87
C LEU A 26 -6.06 10.50 -1.17
N LEU A 27 -5.74 9.60 -0.22
CA LEU A 27 -4.43 9.60 0.44
C LEU A 27 -3.30 9.31 -0.54
N CYS A 28 -3.45 8.29 -1.40
CA CYS A 28 -2.47 7.97 -2.44
C CYS A 28 -2.31 9.10 -3.47
N LEU A 29 -3.40 9.73 -3.89
CA LEU A 29 -3.37 10.86 -4.83
C LEU A 29 -2.72 12.09 -4.19
N GLY A 30 -2.97 12.34 -2.91
CA GLY A 30 -2.30 13.39 -2.15
C GLY A 30 -0.79 13.17 -2.10
N ASP A 31 -0.35 11.97 -1.72
CA ASP A 31 1.07 11.63 -1.67
C ASP A 31 1.72 11.70 -3.07
N LEU A 32 1.04 11.21 -4.11
CA LEU A 32 1.49 11.33 -5.50
C LEU A 32 1.65 12.79 -5.92
N GLY A 33 0.68 13.64 -5.56
CA GLY A 33 0.72 15.08 -5.83
C GLY A 33 1.93 15.73 -5.18
N LEU A 34 2.13 15.50 -3.88
CA LEU A 34 3.30 16.03 -3.16
C LEU A 34 4.62 15.49 -3.72
N ASN A 35 4.72 14.19 -3.98
CA ASN A 35 5.91 13.58 -4.59
C ASN A 35 6.22 14.16 -5.98
N SER A 36 5.18 14.59 -6.71
CA SER A 36 5.35 15.23 -8.01
C SER A 36 5.66 16.72 -7.92
N SER A 37 5.21 17.43 -6.89
CA SER A 37 5.38 18.89 -6.77
C SER A 37 6.68 19.29 -6.06
N VAL A 38 7.11 18.57 -5.02
CA VAL A 38 8.18 19.05 -4.11
C VAL A 38 9.55 19.22 -4.79
N GLU A 39 9.79 18.52 -5.91
CA GLU A 39 11.08 18.61 -6.61
C GLU A 39 11.12 19.71 -7.69
N PHE A 40 9.96 20.20 -8.14
CA PHE A 40 9.87 21.15 -9.25
C PHE A 40 9.40 22.54 -8.81
N ASP A 41 8.78 22.65 -7.64
CA ASP A 41 8.43 23.97 -7.11
C ASP A 41 9.69 24.70 -6.67
N ASP A 42 9.91 25.86 -7.28
CA ASP A 42 10.98 26.76 -6.94
C ASP A 42 10.56 27.65 -5.78
N PHE A 43 10.32 27.02 -4.62
CA PHE A 43 9.94 27.71 -3.40
C PHE A 43 10.96 28.79 -3.01
N THR A 44 12.20 28.66 -3.51
CA THR A 44 13.36 29.50 -3.24
C THR A 44 13.48 30.78 -4.07
N LYS A 45 12.66 30.99 -5.12
CA LYS A 45 12.73 32.23 -5.92
C LYS A 45 12.03 33.40 -5.22
N GLY A 46 12.78 34.13 -4.38
CA GLY A 46 12.34 35.42 -3.81
C GLY A 46 13.09 35.83 -2.54
N ASP A 47 12.85 37.07 -2.11
CA ASP A 47 13.43 37.77 -0.94
C ASP A 47 13.04 37.15 0.43
N THR A 48 12.59 35.89 0.42
CA THR A 48 11.95 35.20 1.55
C THR A 48 12.43 33.74 1.67
N SER A 49 13.73 33.51 1.48
CA SER A 49 14.32 32.17 1.47
C SER A 49 14.06 31.36 2.76
N THR A 50 13.92 32.04 3.91
CA THR A 50 13.55 31.39 5.18
C THR A 50 12.14 30.78 5.14
N ASN A 51 11.16 31.47 4.55
CA ASN A 51 9.80 30.95 4.44
C ASN A 51 9.73 29.77 3.47
N ALA A 52 10.53 29.81 2.39
CA ALA A 52 10.65 28.71 1.44
C ALA A 52 11.13 27.41 2.10
N LYS A 53 12.20 27.49 2.90
CA LYS A 53 12.74 26.34 3.63
C LYS A 53 11.73 25.76 4.61
N ASN A 54 10.99 26.61 5.32
CA ASN A 54 9.94 26.20 6.25
C ASN A 54 8.78 25.49 5.54
N ILE A 55 8.33 26.01 4.38
CA ILE A 55 7.29 25.37 3.57
C ILE A 55 7.75 23.99 3.09
N LEU A 56 9.00 23.85 2.65
CA LEU A 56 9.53 22.56 2.21
C LEU A 56 9.54 21.51 3.33
N VAL A 57 9.91 21.90 4.55
CA VAL A 57 9.84 21.02 5.73
C VAL A 57 8.39 20.63 6.04
N LEU A 58 7.45 21.58 5.95
CA LEU A 58 6.03 21.31 6.16
C LEU A 58 5.47 20.34 5.12
N VAL A 59 5.78 20.52 3.84
CA VAL A 59 5.30 19.63 2.77
C VAL A 59 5.92 18.25 2.91
N PHE A 60 7.20 18.15 3.27
CA PHE A 60 7.85 16.87 3.58
C PHE A 60 7.16 16.16 4.76
N GLY A 61 6.86 16.89 5.85
CA GLY A 61 6.12 16.34 6.99
C GLY A 61 4.71 15.87 6.60
N LEU A 62 3.99 16.66 5.80
CA LEU A 62 2.67 16.31 5.29
C LEU A 62 2.71 15.03 4.44
N GLN A 63 3.73 14.88 3.58
CA GLN A 63 3.93 13.68 2.77
C GLN A 63 4.07 12.43 3.65
N LEU A 64 4.86 12.49 4.73
CA LEU A 64 5.00 11.38 5.68
C LEU A 64 3.68 11.05 6.37
N VAL A 65 2.91 12.07 6.77
CA VAL A 65 1.58 11.87 7.38
C VAL A 65 0.64 11.16 6.41
N LEU A 66 0.64 11.50 5.12
CA LEU A 66 -0.18 10.81 4.12
C LEU A 66 0.23 9.35 3.96
N GLN A 67 1.53 9.05 3.91
CA GLN A 67 2.04 7.67 3.79
C GLN A 67 1.71 6.81 5.02
N ILE A 68 1.89 7.35 6.23
CA ILE A 68 1.51 6.68 7.48
C ILE A 68 -0.02 6.47 7.53
N SER A 69 -0.79 7.48 7.14
CA SER A 69 -2.26 7.38 7.11
C SER A 69 -2.74 6.33 6.10
N THR A 70 -2.05 6.20 4.96
CA THR A 70 -2.31 5.17 3.94
C THR A 70 -2.05 3.78 4.52
N PHE A 71 -0.91 3.60 5.21
CA PHE A 71 -0.59 2.36 5.89
C PHE A 71 -1.63 1.98 6.95
N LEU A 72 -1.99 2.92 7.83
CA LEU A 72 -2.98 2.69 8.87
C LEU A 72 -4.36 2.36 8.30
N THR A 73 -4.77 3.04 7.22
CA THR A 73 -6.04 2.76 6.54
C THR A 73 -6.05 1.33 5.99
N LEU A 74 -4.99 0.92 5.27
CA LEU A 74 -4.85 -0.44 4.77
C LEU A 74 -4.89 -1.44 5.93
N PHE A 75 -4.14 -1.18 7.00
CA PHE A 75 -4.06 -2.04 8.16
C PHE A 75 -5.41 -2.19 8.86
N LEU A 76 -6.17 -1.11 9.04
CA LEU A 76 -7.52 -1.14 9.59
C LEU A 76 -8.50 -1.90 8.68
N MET A 77 -8.38 -1.75 7.36
CA MET A 77 -9.18 -2.52 6.40
C MET A 77 -8.91 -4.02 6.50
N MET A 78 -7.66 -4.43 6.72
CA MET A 78 -7.32 -5.82 7.02
C MET A 78 -7.87 -6.26 8.39
N GLY A 79 -7.82 -5.37 9.39
CA GLY A 79 -8.35 -5.60 10.74
C GLY A 79 -9.85 -5.93 10.77
N ASP A 80 -10.61 -5.38 9.83
CA ASP A 80 -12.04 -5.66 9.71
C ASP A 80 -12.37 -7.05 9.15
N THR A 81 -11.39 -7.75 8.56
CA THR A 81 -11.60 -9.07 7.96
C THR A 81 -11.82 -10.16 9.01
N TYR A 82 -12.54 -11.22 8.62
CA TYR A 82 -12.83 -12.35 9.51
C TYR A 82 -11.54 -13.01 10.03
N LEU A 83 -10.51 -13.13 9.18
CA LEU A 83 -9.23 -13.76 9.54
C LEU A 83 -8.54 -13.04 10.69
N PHE A 84 -8.65 -11.71 10.73
CA PHE A 84 -8.09 -10.92 11.82
C PHE A 84 -8.89 -11.13 13.12
N ARG A 85 -10.23 -11.20 13.03
CA ARG A 85 -11.12 -11.43 14.19
C ARG A 85 -10.91 -12.77 14.87
N VAL A 86 -10.56 -13.81 14.10
CA VAL A 86 -10.29 -15.16 14.65
C VAL A 86 -8.82 -15.39 15.02
N GLY A 87 -7.97 -14.36 14.95
CA GLY A 87 -6.55 -14.46 15.31
C GLY A 87 -5.67 -15.15 14.26
N LEU A 88 -6.17 -15.42 13.05
CA LEU A 88 -5.40 -15.94 11.90
C LEU A 88 -4.62 -14.83 11.17
N LEU A 89 -4.06 -13.91 11.96
CA LEU A 89 -3.26 -12.78 11.51
C LEU A 89 -2.10 -13.22 10.60
N GLY A 90 -1.45 -14.35 10.91
CA GLY A 90 -0.34 -14.87 10.12
C GLY A 90 -0.71 -15.28 8.69
N VAL A 91 -1.91 -15.83 8.47
CA VAL A 91 -2.37 -16.26 7.13
C VAL A 91 -2.70 -15.06 6.25
N LEU A 92 -3.40 -14.08 6.83
CA LEU A 92 -3.71 -12.83 6.13
C LEU A 92 -2.44 -12.01 5.87
N ALA A 93 -1.57 -11.91 6.87
CA ALA A 93 -0.26 -11.26 6.72
C ALA A 93 0.56 -11.92 5.62
N LYS A 94 0.59 -13.26 5.50
CA LYS A 94 1.29 -13.96 4.41
C LYS A 94 0.78 -13.56 3.02
N GLN A 95 -0.52 -13.32 2.90
CA GLN A 95 -1.13 -12.94 1.62
C GLN A 95 -0.90 -11.47 1.25
N PHE A 96 -0.72 -10.59 2.24
CA PHE A 96 -0.47 -9.16 2.07
C PHE A 96 0.97 -8.74 2.48
N THR A 97 1.89 -9.70 2.69
CA THR A 97 3.25 -9.41 3.19
C THR A 97 3.97 -8.45 2.27
N GLY A 98 3.78 -8.59 0.96
CA GLY A 98 4.37 -7.70 -0.03
C GLY A 98 4.02 -6.23 0.21
N VAL A 99 2.73 -5.91 0.34
CA VAL A 99 2.30 -4.51 0.56
C VAL A 99 2.68 -4.02 1.96
N LEU A 100 2.62 -4.90 2.98
CA LEU A 100 2.99 -4.56 4.36
C LEU A 100 4.48 -4.26 4.53
N LEU A 101 5.35 -4.95 3.80
CA LEU A 101 6.80 -4.64 3.77
C LEU A 101 7.11 -3.44 2.87
N LEU A 102 6.30 -3.21 1.84
CA LEU A 102 6.50 -2.09 0.92
C LEU A 102 6.24 -0.73 1.60
N HIS A 103 5.32 -0.65 2.57
CA HIS A 103 5.09 0.57 3.36
C HIS A 103 6.32 1.08 4.12
N PRO A 104 6.92 0.33 5.06
CA PRO A 104 8.09 0.79 5.79
C PRO A 104 9.29 1.03 4.86
N PHE A 105 9.42 0.24 3.78
CA PHE A 105 10.43 0.49 2.76
C PHE A 105 10.23 1.84 2.07
N TYR A 106 9.01 2.13 1.59
CA TYR A 106 8.71 3.37 0.89
C TYR A 106 8.77 4.61 1.80
N ILE A 107 8.28 4.49 3.03
CA ILE A 107 8.39 5.55 4.05
C ILE A 107 9.86 5.81 4.36
N GLY A 108 10.65 4.77 4.61
CA GLY A 108 12.09 4.89 4.87
C GLY A 108 12.83 5.54 3.71
N TYR A 109 12.48 5.18 2.47
CA TYR A 109 13.08 5.79 1.29
C TYR A 109 12.68 7.27 1.14
N THR A 110 11.41 7.60 1.38
CA THR A 110 10.92 8.99 1.40
C THR A 110 11.61 9.81 2.49
N MET A 111 11.79 9.26 3.68
CA MET A 111 12.52 9.90 4.78
C MET A 111 13.98 10.17 4.43
N ALA A 112 14.66 9.19 3.84
CA ALA A 112 16.07 9.33 3.44
C ALA A 112 16.24 10.40 2.36
N LEU A 113 15.46 10.34 1.29
CA LEU A 113 15.54 11.30 0.18
C LEU A 113 15.08 12.71 0.62
N GLY A 114 13.96 12.80 1.33
CA GLY A 114 13.43 14.06 1.83
C GLY A 114 14.33 14.70 2.88
N GLY A 115 14.90 13.91 3.79
CA GLY A 115 15.88 14.35 4.77
C GLY A 115 17.18 14.83 4.11
N TYR A 116 17.70 14.11 3.12
CA TYR A 116 18.86 14.53 2.35
C TYR A 116 18.63 15.88 1.67
N ARG A 117 17.49 16.05 0.98
CA ARG A 117 17.09 17.31 0.34
C ARG A 117 16.99 18.46 1.36
N VAL A 118 16.30 18.25 2.48
CA VAL A 118 16.15 19.27 3.54
C VAL A 118 17.52 19.67 4.08
N ALA A 119 18.41 18.71 4.34
CA ALA A 119 19.73 18.96 4.87
C ALA A 119 20.62 19.77 3.91
N GLU A 120 20.61 19.44 2.62
CA GLU A 120 21.37 20.18 1.60
C GLU A 120 20.83 21.62 1.43
N LEU A 121 19.51 21.80 1.36
CA LEU A 121 18.89 23.14 1.20
C LEU A 121 19.00 24.03 2.44
N HIS A 122 19.28 23.47 3.61
CA HIS A 122 19.56 24.26 4.82
C HIS A 122 20.98 24.81 4.87
N LYS A 123 21.91 24.34 4.01
CA LYS A 123 23.25 24.91 3.91
C LYS A 123 23.17 26.35 3.40
N GLU A 124 24.05 27.21 3.91
CA GLU A 124 24.12 28.61 3.49
C GLU A 124 24.57 28.71 2.02
N GLY A 125 23.88 29.54 1.26
CA GLY A 125 24.17 29.76 -0.17
C GLY A 125 23.82 28.58 -1.11
N PHE A 126 23.22 27.50 -0.61
CA PHE A 126 22.80 26.38 -1.43
C PHE A 126 21.39 26.62 -2.02
N GLU A 127 21.29 26.66 -3.34
CA GLU A 127 20.05 26.86 -4.07
C GLU A 127 19.43 25.55 -4.59
N MET A 128 18.12 25.57 -4.88
CA MET A 128 17.41 24.39 -5.39
C MET A 128 17.98 23.85 -6.70
N ASN A 129 18.49 24.72 -7.58
CA ASN A 129 19.10 24.31 -8.84
C ASN A 129 20.35 23.44 -8.62
N GLN A 130 21.11 23.73 -7.56
CA GLN A 130 22.34 22.99 -7.24
C GLN A 130 22.05 21.57 -6.73
N LEU A 131 20.83 21.31 -6.25
CA LEU A 131 20.41 19.97 -5.85
C LEU A 131 20.42 18.99 -7.03
N TRP A 132 20.06 19.48 -8.21
CA TRP A 132 20.06 18.70 -9.45
C TRP A 132 21.46 18.44 -10.02
N GLU A 133 22.45 19.21 -9.59
CA GLU A 133 23.86 19.04 -9.96
C GLU A 133 24.56 17.98 -9.09
N LEU A 134 23.93 17.54 -7.99
CA LEU A 134 24.48 16.51 -7.13
C LEU A 134 24.48 15.14 -7.83
N PRO A 135 25.62 14.44 -7.87
CA PRO A 135 25.80 13.24 -8.71
C PRO A 135 24.87 12.09 -8.32
N TYR A 136 24.47 12.01 -7.05
CA TYR A 136 23.62 10.92 -6.55
C TYR A 136 22.14 11.32 -6.41
N PHE A 137 21.81 12.62 -6.47
CA PHE A 137 20.44 13.06 -6.18
C PHE A 137 19.46 12.66 -7.28
N VAL A 138 19.82 12.92 -8.54
CA VAL A 138 18.99 12.56 -9.71
C VAL A 138 18.67 11.07 -9.78
N PRO A 139 19.65 10.15 -9.76
CA PRO A 139 19.34 8.72 -9.82
C PRO A 139 18.54 8.25 -8.61
N LEU A 140 18.76 8.81 -7.41
CA LEU A 140 18.02 8.48 -6.20
C LEU A 140 16.55 8.94 -6.31
N SER A 141 16.31 10.16 -6.79
CA SER A 141 14.97 10.70 -7.05
C SER A 141 14.21 9.85 -8.09
N VAL A 142 14.83 9.54 -9.23
CA VAL A 142 14.21 8.71 -10.27
C VAL A 142 13.86 7.33 -9.73
N CYS A 143 14.79 6.68 -9.01
CA CYS A 143 14.53 5.39 -8.37
C CYS A 143 13.38 5.48 -7.36
N HIS A 144 13.32 6.54 -6.56
CA HIS A 144 12.24 6.77 -5.60
C HIS A 144 10.88 6.89 -6.29
N LYS A 145 10.79 7.60 -7.42
CA LYS A 145 9.53 7.70 -8.19
C LYS A 145 9.08 6.38 -8.79
N ILE A 146 10.02 5.55 -9.27
CA ILE A 146 9.69 4.19 -9.75
C ILE A 146 9.13 3.35 -8.60
N VAL A 147 9.76 3.39 -7.43
CA VAL A 147 9.27 2.72 -6.23
C VAL A 147 7.88 3.25 -5.83
N ALA A 148 7.67 4.57 -5.90
CA ALA A 148 6.38 5.20 -5.60
C ALA A 148 5.27 4.67 -6.53
N ALA A 149 5.52 4.58 -7.83
CA ALA A 149 4.56 4.02 -8.78
C ALA A 149 4.17 2.57 -8.44
N ILE A 150 5.17 1.74 -8.11
CA ILE A 150 4.94 0.36 -7.67
C ILE A 150 4.12 0.34 -6.38
N TYR A 151 4.44 1.22 -5.43
CA TYR A 151 3.75 1.36 -4.15
C TYR A 151 2.27 1.73 -4.33
N TYR A 152 1.94 2.71 -5.18
CA TYR A 152 0.55 3.11 -5.42
C TYR A 152 -0.26 1.98 -6.07
N VAL A 153 0.32 1.28 -7.05
CA VAL A 153 -0.33 0.13 -7.71
C VAL A 153 -0.53 -1.02 -6.72
N ALA A 154 0.46 -1.31 -5.87
CA ALA A 154 0.36 -2.36 -4.86
C ALA A 154 -0.71 -2.05 -3.81
N ASN A 155 -0.83 -0.80 -3.36
CA ASN A 155 -1.88 -0.34 -2.48
C ASN A 155 -3.26 -0.52 -3.13
N LEU A 156 -3.44 0.00 -4.36
CA LEU A 156 -4.70 -0.10 -5.08
C LEU A 156 -5.15 -1.56 -5.26
N ARG A 157 -4.24 -2.43 -5.71
CA ARG A 157 -4.51 -3.86 -5.86
C ARG A 157 -4.90 -4.52 -4.54
N SER A 158 -4.21 -4.16 -3.45
CA SER A 158 -4.49 -4.71 -2.13
C SER A 158 -5.85 -4.26 -1.60
N THR A 159 -6.20 -2.98 -1.77
CA THR A 159 -7.50 -2.44 -1.39
C THR A 159 -8.65 -3.07 -2.18
N ILE A 160 -8.50 -3.22 -3.50
CA ILE A 160 -9.50 -3.91 -4.34
C ILE A 160 -9.65 -5.37 -3.91
N LYS A 161 -8.53 -6.06 -3.67
CA LYS A 161 -8.52 -7.45 -3.22
C LYS A 161 -9.22 -7.62 -1.87
N LEU A 162 -8.98 -6.71 -0.92
CA LEU A 162 -9.66 -6.69 0.38
C LEU A 162 -11.16 -6.46 0.26
N GLY A 163 -11.64 -5.88 -0.85
CA GLY A 163 -13.07 -5.73 -1.13
C GLY A 163 -13.81 -7.00 -1.50
N SER A 164 -13.09 -8.11 -1.70
CA SER A 164 -13.75 -9.38 -1.96
C SER A 164 -14.53 -9.85 -0.74
N PRO A 165 -15.82 -10.22 -0.88
CA PRO A 165 -16.63 -10.75 0.22
C PRO A 165 -16.03 -12.02 0.85
N LEU A 166 -15.12 -12.69 0.13
CA LEU A 166 -14.34 -13.82 0.60
C LEU A 166 -13.66 -13.55 1.95
N TYR A 167 -13.14 -12.35 2.17
CA TYR A 167 -12.42 -12.01 3.41
C TYR A 167 -13.32 -11.77 4.62
N TYR A 168 -14.62 -11.62 4.40
CA TYR A 168 -15.60 -11.26 5.43
C TYR A 168 -16.55 -12.41 5.77
N ASN A 169 -16.73 -13.39 4.88
CA ASN A 169 -17.65 -14.50 5.10
C ASN A 169 -16.93 -15.77 5.58
N LYS A 170 -17.41 -16.35 6.68
CA LYS A 170 -16.87 -17.59 7.27
C LYS A 170 -17.03 -18.77 6.33
N ASP A 171 -18.20 -18.91 5.70
CA ASP A 171 -18.54 -20.08 4.90
C ASP A 171 -17.65 -20.22 3.67
N ALA A 172 -17.28 -19.10 3.06
CA ALA A 172 -16.37 -19.06 1.93
C ALA A 172 -14.95 -19.54 2.29
N TRP A 173 -14.49 -19.26 3.51
CA TRP A 173 -13.21 -19.80 3.99
C TRP A 173 -13.30 -21.27 4.33
N VAL A 174 -14.39 -21.72 4.95
CA VAL A 174 -14.62 -23.13 5.24
C VAL A 174 -14.62 -23.94 3.94
N GLU A 175 -15.26 -23.44 2.88
CA GLU A 175 -15.29 -24.05 1.56
C GLU A 175 -13.87 -24.18 0.96
N ILE A 176 -13.07 -23.11 0.96
CA ILE A 176 -11.68 -23.14 0.47
C ILE A 176 -10.84 -24.19 1.22
N PHE A 177 -10.96 -24.26 2.55
CA PHE A 177 -10.24 -25.26 3.33
C PHE A 177 -10.74 -26.69 3.08
N TYR A 178 -12.04 -26.86 2.87
CA TYR A 178 -12.64 -28.17 2.58
C TYR A 178 -12.17 -28.69 1.22
N ASP A 179 -12.15 -27.84 0.20
CA ASP A 179 -11.70 -28.20 -1.15
C ASP A 179 -10.19 -28.48 -1.21
N ALA A 180 -9.37 -27.66 -0.55
CA ALA A 180 -7.93 -27.89 -0.47
C ALA A 180 -7.57 -29.24 0.17
N ASN A 181 -8.29 -29.63 1.24
CA ASN A 181 -8.10 -30.94 1.87
C ASN A 181 -8.62 -32.08 0.98
N ARG A 182 -9.74 -31.88 0.27
CA ARG A 182 -10.29 -32.89 -0.64
C ARG A 182 -9.32 -33.20 -1.79
N ASP A 183 -8.69 -32.18 -2.38
CA ASP A 183 -7.74 -32.38 -3.47
C ASP A 183 -6.45 -33.07 -2.98
N THR A 184 -5.94 -32.68 -1.82
CA THR A 184 -4.80 -33.36 -1.19
C THR A 184 -5.09 -34.85 -0.98
N SER A 185 -6.30 -35.17 -0.48
CA SER A 185 -6.75 -36.56 -0.28
C SER A 185 -6.78 -37.36 -1.58
N ARG A 186 -7.24 -36.75 -2.68
CA ARG A 186 -7.30 -37.39 -4.01
C ARG A 186 -5.91 -37.66 -4.57
N VAL A 187 -4.97 -36.73 -4.39
CA VAL A 187 -3.58 -36.88 -4.83
C VAL A 187 -2.90 -38.03 -4.09
N GLU A 188 -3.01 -38.08 -2.77
CA GLU A 188 -2.45 -39.17 -1.96
C GLU A 188 -3.04 -40.54 -2.35
N GLN A 189 -4.36 -40.59 -2.59
CA GLN A 189 -5.02 -41.82 -3.01
C GLN A 189 -4.52 -42.29 -4.38
N SER A 190 -4.36 -41.38 -5.35
CA SER A 190 -3.78 -41.68 -6.66
C SER A 190 -2.34 -42.20 -6.55
N GLU A 191 -1.49 -41.54 -5.76
CA GLU A 191 -0.11 -41.99 -5.55
C GLU A 191 -0.05 -43.37 -4.90
N SER A 192 -0.93 -43.67 -3.94
CA SER A 192 -1.00 -44.98 -3.30
C SER A 192 -1.34 -46.10 -4.29
N LEU A 193 -2.23 -45.82 -5.26
CA LEU A 193 -2.60 -46.76 -6.32
C LEU A 193 -1.44 -46.96 -7.31
N LEU A 194 -0.72 -45.89 -7.66
CA LEU A 194 0.46 -45.96 -8.52
C LEU A 194 1.63 -46.71 -7.86
N ARG A 195 1.85 -46.55 -6.55
CA ARG A 195 2.84 -47.35 -5.81
C ARG A 195 2.48 -48.83 -5.81
N ARG A 196 1.22 -49.19 -5.57
CA ARG A 196 0.76 -50.59 -5.62
C ARG A 196 0.93 -51.24 -6.99
N ARG A 197 0.82 -50.47 -8.07
CA ARG A 197 1.08 -50.96 -9.44
C ARG A 197 2.56 -51.16 -9.77
N ARG A 198 3.48 -50.48 -9.08
CA ARG A 198 4.93 -50.59 -9.30
C ARG A 198 5.60 -51.77 -8.59
N VAL A 199 4.91 -52.40 -7.64
CA VAL A 199 5.43 -53.51 -6.81
C VAL A 199 4.93 -54.88 -7.31
N LYS A 200 4.09 -54.90 -8.35
CA LYS A 200 3.70 -56.10 -9.09
C LYS A 200 4.43 -56.14 -10.42
#